data_AF-A0A0Q8E7N9-F1
#
_entry.id   AF-A0A0Q8E7N9-F1
#
_cell.length_a   1.000
_cell.length_b   1.000
_cell.length_c   1.000
_cell.angle_alpha   90.00
_cell.angle_beta   90.00
_cell.angle_gamma   90.00
#
_symmetry.space_group_name_H-M   'P 1'
#
loop_
_entity.id
_entity.type
_entity.pdbx_description
1 polymer ?
#
loop_
_entity_poly.entity_id
_entity_poly.type
_entity_poly.pdbx_seq_one_letter_code
_entity_poly.pdbx_strand_id
1 'polypeptide(L)'
;MNQCTAVALLPPPEFLIRLAAPGGSRPEAGHLLCELAAGHYGDHAMALWDDDASRTAVWARWSGSRVTLAELAWCGAIDPRGEDACGLFAGHPSAHDWSIVDPTLVAVDAVLAGERPGKPAE
;
A
#
# COMPACT_ATOMS: atom_id res chain seq x y z
N MET A 1 11.19 -8.38 7.15
CA MET A 1 11.89 -7.16 6.69
C MET A 1 10.97 -5.98 6.92
N ASN A 2 11.48 -4.80 7.26
CA ASN A 2 10.58 -3.65 7.46
C ASN A 2 10.01 -3.16 6.13
N GLN A 3 8.80 -2.62 6.15
CA GLN A 3 8.19 -1.94 5.02
C GLN A 3 9.01 -0.71 4.61
N CYS A 4 9.00 -0.40 3.31
CA CYS A 4 9.55 0.82 2.76
C CYS A 4 8.73 2.04 3.21
N THR A 5 9.40 3.08 3.69
CA THR A 5 8.73 4.30 4.20
C THR A 5 8.58 5.38 3.15
N ALA A 6 8.80 5.06 1.88
CA ALA A 6 8.66 6.01 0.79
C ALA A 6 7.19 6.38 0.60
N VAL A 7 6.92 7.67 0.44
CA VAL A 7 5.58 8.22 0.27
C VAL A 7 5.48 9.04 -1.01
N ALA A 8 4.27 9.10 -1.57
CA ALA A 8 3.92 10.02 -2.65
C ALA A 8 2.53 10.61 -2.42
N LEU A 9 2.24 11.72 -3.10
CA LEU A 9 0.91 12.32 -3.13
C LEU A 9 0.29 12.08 -4.51
N LEU A 10 -0.89 11.47 -4.53
CA LEU A 10 -1.71 11.33 -5.74
C LEU A 10 -2.64 12.54 -5.83
N PRO A 11 -2.42 13.49 -6.77
CA PRO A 11 -3.28 14.64 -6.88
C PRO A 11 -4.70 14.22 -7.29
N PRO A 12 -5.74 14.93 -6.82
CA PRO A 12 -7.09 14.66 -7.26
C PRO A 12 -7.22 14.93 -8.78
N PRO A 13 -8.08 14.18 -9.49
CA PRO A 13 -8.38 14.44 -10.89
C PRO A 13 -8.75 15.91 -11.16
N GLU A 14 -8.24 16.47 -12.26
CA GLU A 14 -8.40 17.89 -12.56
C GLU A 14 -9.87 18.31 -12.67
N PHE A 15 -10.75 17.44 -13.17
CA PHE A 15 -12.18 17.74 -13.26
C PHE A 15 -12.83 17.89 -11.87
N LEU A 16 -12.36 17.17 -10.85
CA LEU A 16 -12.82 17.34 -9.47
C LEU A 16 -12.32 18.67 -8.88
N ILE A 17 -11.09 19.06 -9.20
CA ILE A 17 -10.54 20.37 -8.81
C ILE A 17 -11.37 21.50 -9.42
N ARG A 18 -11.75 21.38 -10.70
CA ARG A 18 -12.57 22.38 -11.40
C ARG A 18 -14.02 22.45 -10.88
N LEU A 19 -14.56 21.36 -10.34
CA LEU A 19 -15.90 21.34 -9.74
C LEU A 19 -15.95 22.02 -8.37
N ALA A 20 -14.83 22.10 -7.65
CA ALA A 20 -14.77 22.73 -6.34
C ALA A 20 -15.12 24.22 -6.45
N ALA A 21 -16.19 24.64 -5.76
CA ALA A 21 -16.65 26.01 -5.77
C ALA A 21 -15.56 26.97 -5.22
N PRO A 22 -15.48 28.22 -5.71
CA PRO A 22 -14.63 29.24 -5.09
C PRO A 22 -14.99 29.42 -3.61
N GLY A 23 -14.03 29.16 -2.72
CA GLY A 23 -14.25 29.23 -1.25
C GLY A 23 -14.78 27.94 -0.62
N GLY A 24 -15.04 26.88 -1.39
CA GLY A 24 -15.32 25.53 -0.87
C GLY A 24 -14.05 24.72 -0.59
N SER A 25 -14.16 23.66 0.21
CA SER A 25 -13.07 22.72 0.44
C SER A 25 -12.65 22.07 -0.88
N ARG A 26 -11.39 22.27 -1.27
CA ARG A 26 -10.81 21.58 -2.43
C ARG A 26 -10.52 20.11 -2.07
N PRO A 27 -10.65 19.17 -3.01
CA PRO A 27 -10.22 17.80 -2.77
C PRO A 27 -8.73 17.79 -2.41
N GLU A 28 -8.38 17.03 -1.37
CA GLU A 28 -7.00 16.85 -0.95
C GLU A 28 -6.31 15.76 -1.78
N ALA A 29 -4.98 15.77 -1.81
CA ALA A 29 -4.22 14.72 -2.44
C ALA A 29 -4.29 13.43 -1.61
N GLY A 30 -4.43 12.28 -2.29
CA GLY A 30 -4.32 10.98 -1.65
C GLY A 30 -2.89 10.69 -1.21
N HIS A 31 -2.71 10.13 -0.02
CA HIS A 31 -1.40 9.71 0.47
C HIS A 31 -1.13 8.27 0.03
N LEU A 32 0.03 8.04 -0.57
CA LEU A 32 0.51 6.73 -0.97
C LEU A 32 1.69 6.34 -0.09
N LEU A 33 1.68 5.13 0.46
CA LEU A 33 2.79 4.53 1.20
C LEU A 33 3.25 3.27 0.45
N CYS A 34 4.56 3.13 0.24
CA CYS A 34 5.08 1.97 -0.47
C CYS A 34 4.82 0.67 0.30
N GLU A 35 4.26 -0.34 -0.37
CA GLU A 35 3.93 -1.65 0.21
C GLU A 35 5.09 -2.65 0.12
N LEU A 36 6.18 -2.30 -0.58
CA LEU A 36 7.36 -3.13 -0.75
C LEU A 36 8.28 -3.09 0.47
N ALA A 37 9.14 -4.10 0.61
CA ALA A 37 10.15 -4.14 1.67
C ALA A 37 11.16 -3.01 1.50
N ALA A 38 11.67 -2.48 2.61
CA ALA A 38 12.75 -1.50 2.62
C ALA A 38 13.98 -2.02 1.85
N GLY A 39 14.61 -1.14 1.07
CA GLY A 39 15.77 -1.50 0.24
C GLY A 39 15.44 -2.23 -1.05
N HIS A 40 14.16 -2.32 -1.44
CA HIS A 40 13.79 -2.78 -2.77
C HIS A 40 14.40 -1.88 -3.87
N TYR A 41 14.56 -2.45 -5.07
CA TYR A 41 14.99 -1.71 -6.25
C TYR A 41 13.78 -1.29 -7.10
N GLY A 42 13.99 -0.36 -8.04
CA GLY A 42 12.94 0.08 -8.96
C GLY A 42 11.92 1.04 -8.33
N ASP A 43 10.77 1.18 -8.99
CA ASP A 43 9.71 2.08 -8.53
C ASP A 43 9.07 1.58 -7.24
N HIS A 44 8.68 2.51 -6.38
CA HIS A 44 7.79 2.25 -5.26
C HIS A 44 6.39 1.91 -5.78
N ALA A 45 5.60 1.20 -4.98
CA ALA A 45 4.29 0.73 -5.40
C ALA A 45 3.30 0.66 -4.22
N MET A 46 2.03 0.93 -4.52
CA MET A 46 0.89 0.74 -3.61
C MET A 46 -0.33 0.32 -4.44
N ALA A 47 -1.05 -0.71 -4.01
CA ALA A 47 -2.34 -1.07 -4.58
C ALA A 47 -3.38 0.01 -4.24
N LEU A 48 -4.19 0.41 -5.22
CA LEU A 48 -5.25 1.40 -5.01
C LEU A 48 -6.62 0.75 -4.93
N TRP A 49 -6.94 -0.13 -5.87
CA TRP A 49 -8.16 -0.94 -5.87
C TRP A 49 -7.94 -2.21 -6.68
N ASP A 50 -8.67 -3.25 -6.31
CA ASP A 50 -8.67 -4.56 -6.93
C ASP A 50 -9.72 -4.67 -8.04
N ASP A 51 -9.48 -5.61 -8.94
CA ASP A 51 -10.47 -6.13 -9.87
C ASP A 51 -10.48 -7.67 -9.76
N ASP A 52 -11.42 -8.16 -8.96
CA ASP A 52 -11.62 -9.59 -8.72
C ASP A 52 -11.90 -10.37 -10.00
N ALA A 53 -12.55 -9.75 -11.00
CA ALA A 53 -12.92 -10.44 -12.23
C ALA A 53 -11.69 -10.75 -13.09
N SER A 54 -10.70 -9.85 -13.09
CA SER A 54 -9.47 -10.00 -13.88
C SER A 54 -8.30 -10.56 -13.07
N ARG A 55 -8.44 -10.71 -11.75
CA ARG A 55 -7.33 -11.03 -10.83
C ARG A 55 -6.16 -10.04 -10.98
N THR A 56 -6.52 -8.77 -11.18
CA THR A 56 -5.56 -7.67 -11.23
C THR A 56 -5.91 -6.65 -10.15
N ALA A 57 -5.03 -5.66 -10.01
CA ALA A 57 -5.33 -4.44 -9.29
C ALA A 57 -4.74 -3.26 -10.06
N VAL A 58 -5.27 -2.07 -9.78
CA VAL A 58 -4.63 -0.83 -10.19
C VAL A 58 -3.61 -0.44 -9.14
N TRP A 59 -2.36 -0.33 -9.59
CA TRP A 59 -1.22 0.04 -8.77
C TRP A 59 -0.79 1.47 -9.08
N ALA A 60 -0.57 2.25 -8.03
CA ALA A 60 0.24 3.45 -8.14
C ALA A 60 1.71 3.04 -8.09
N ARG A 61 2.49 3.52 -9.07
CA ARG A 61 3.94 3.29 -9.15
C ARG A 61 4.68 4.60 -9.30
N TRP A 62 5.75 4.79 -8.53
CA TRP A 62 6.48 6.06 -8.54
C TRP A 62 7.98 5.93 -8.30
N SER A 63 8.71 6.85 -8.94
CA SER A 63 10.09 7.18 -8.63
C SER A 63 10.22 8.71 -8.59
N GLY A 64 10.78 9.22 -7.50
CA GLY A 64 10.74 10.66 -7.21
C GLY A 64 9.29 11.17 -7.07
N SER A 65 8.96 12.26 -7.75
CA SER A 65 7.64 12.92 -7.63
C SER A 65 6.59 12.47 -8.65
N ARG A 66 6.94 11.59 -9.60
CA ARG A 66 6.03 11.16 -10.66
C ARG A 66 5.34 9.87 -10.27
N VAL A 67 4.01 9.93 -10.12
CA VAL A 67 3.15 8.76 -9.96
C VAL A 67 2.57 8.36 -11.31
N THR A 68 2.58 7.06 -11.61
CA THR A 68 1.94 6.44 -12.76
C THR A 68 0.98 5.37 -12.26
N LEU A 69 -0.16 5.20 -12.94
CA LEU A 69 -1.10 4.12 -12.64
C LEU A 69 -0.93 3.01 -13.65
N ALA A 70 -0.89 1.77 -13.18
CA ALA A 70 -0.80 0.59 -14.03
C ALA A 70 -1.70 -0.51 -13.47
N GLU A 71 -2.44 -1.16 -14.36
CA GLU A 71 -3.12 -2.41 -14.04
C GLU A 71 -2.10 -3.55 -14.07
N LEU A 72 -1.96 -4.26 -12.96
CA LEU A 72 -1.01 -5.38 -12.82
C LEU A 72 -1.69 -6.55 -12.13
N ALA A 73 -1.36 -7.76 -12.59
CA ALA A 73 -1.81 -8.98 -11.95
C ALA A 73 -1.27 -9.11 -10.52
N TRP A 74 -2.04 -9.75 -9.65
CA TRP A 74 -1.55 -10.16 -8.34
C TRP A 74 -0.42 -11.19 -8.46
N CYS A 75 0.46 -11.20 -7.47
CA CYS A 75 1.48 -12.21 -7.31
C CYS A 75 0.81 -13.57 -7.05
N GLY A 76 1.16 -14.58 -7.84
CA GLY A 76 0.60 -15.92 -7.70
C GLY A 76 1.24 -16.77 -6.61
N ALA A 77 2.14 -16.20 -5.80
CA ALA A 77 2.81 -16.94 -4.73
C ALA A 77 1.87 -17.10 -3.52
N ILE A 78 1.92 -18.28 -2.91
CA ILE A 78 1.19 -18.63 -1.68
C ILE A 78 2.21 -18.86 -0.57
N ASP A 79 1.94 -18.37 0.63
CA ASP A 79 2.81 -18.63 1.79
C ASP A 79 2.90 -20.16 2.03
N PRO A 80 4.11 -20.75 2.07
CA PRO A 80 4.24 -22.17 2.40
C PRO A 80 3.81 -22.52 3.84
N ARG A 81 3.58 -21.52 4.71
CA ARG A 81 3.26 -21.70 6.14
C ARG A 81 1.80 -21.42 6.48
N GLY A 82 1.06 -20.75 5.61
CA GLY A 82 -0.35 -20.42 5.73
C GLY A 82 -0.93 -20.25 4.34
N GLU A 83 -2.18 -20.56 4.10
CA GLU A 83 -2.75 -20.55 2.73
C GLU A 83 -2.94 -19.13 2.14
N ASP A 84 -2.26 -18.13 2.71
CA ASP A 84 -2.36 -16.73 2.33
C ASP A 84 -1.61 -16.47 1.02
N ALA A 85 -2.29 -15.79 0.10
CA ALA A 85 -1.70 -15.35 -1.17
C ALA A 85 -0.92 -14.05 -0.99
N CYS A 86 0.10 -13.85 -1.82
CA CYS A 86 0.88 -12.62 -1.77
C CYS A 86 0.08 -11.43 -2.31
N GLY A 87 -0.18 -10.44 -1.45
CA GLY A 87 -0.87 -9.19 -1.77
C GLY A 87 -0.02 -8.16 -2.51
N LEU A 88 1.00 -8.57 -3.27
CA LEU A 88 1.81 -7.67 -4.11
C LEU A 88 1.58 -7.97 -5.60
N PHE A 89 2.02 -7.08 -6.50
CA PHE A 89 1.93 -7.31 -7.95
C PHE A 89 2.91 -8.38 -8.44
N ALA A 90 2.55 -9.08 -9.52
CA ALA A 90 3.40 -10.09 -10.15
C ALA A 90 4.75 -9.51 -10.58
N GLY A 91 5.85 -10.15 -10.14
CA GLY A 91 7.21 -9.69 -10.45
C GLY A 91 7.72 -8.55 -9.57
N HIS A 92 7.11 -8.33 -8.40
CA HIS A 92 7.55 -7.31 -7.45
C HIS A 92 9.04 -7.47 -7.05
N PRO A 93 9.82 -6.37 -6.96
CA PRO A 93 11.26 -6.40 -6.68
C PRO A 93 11.58 -6.45 -5.17
N SER A 94 10.76 -7.18 -4.41
CA SER A 94 10.77 -7.26 -2.95
C SER A 94 10.55 -8.70 -2.50
N ALA A 95 10.80 -9.03 -1.23
CA ALA A 95 10.19 -10.24 -0.68
C ALA A 95 8.67 -10.14 -0.72
N HIS A 96 8.01 -11.30 -0.65
CA HIS A 96 6.58 -11.41 -0.49
C HIS A 96 6.11 -10.71 0.79
N ASP A 97 4.91 -10.18 0.75
CA ASP A 97 4.23 -9.41 1.79
C ASP A 97 4.21 -10.09 3.17
N TRP A 98 4.01 -11.41 3.24
CA TRP A 98 4.10 -12.16 4.50
C TRP A 98 5.47 -12.07 5.18
N SER A 99 6.51 -11.65 4.46
CA SER A 99 7.85 -11.39 5.00
C SER A 99 8.12 -9.91 5.29
N ILE A 100 7.14 -9.03 5.04
CA ILE A 100 7.21 -7.58 5.26
C ILE A 100 6.47 -7.25 6.56
N VAL A 101 7.09 -6.42 7.38
CA VAL A 101 6.56 -5.97 8.67
C VAL A 101 6.40 -4.47 8.58
N ASP A 102 5.19 -3.97 8.80
CA ASP A 102 4.98 -2.54 9.02
C ASP A 102 5.44 -2.19 10.44
N PRO A 103 6.54 -1.44 10.62
CA PRO A 103 7.01 -1.05 11.94
C PRO A 103 6.01 -0.14 12.69
N THR A 104 5.11 0.53 11.98
CA THR A 104 4.06 1.38 12.55
C THR A 104 3.00 0.51 13.23
N LEU A 105 2.50 -0.52 12.54
CA LEU A 105 1.57 -1.47 13.14
C LEU A 105 2.18 -2.19 14.34
N VAL A 106 3.44 -2.61 14.26
CA VAL A 106 4.15 -3.21 15.42
C VAL A 106 4.19 -2.24 16.61
N ALA A 107 4.46 -0.96 16.37
CA ALA A 107 4.48 0.03 17.43
C ALA A 107 3.08 0.27 18.03
N VAL A 108 2.04 0.31 17.18
CA VAL A 108 0.64 0.42 17.61
C VAL A 108 0.24 -0.79 18.46
N ASP A 109 0.56 -2.01 18.01
CA ASP A 109 0.29 -3.24 18.75
C ASP A 109 0.96 -3.24 20.13
N ALA A 110 2.21 -2.75 20.22
CA ALA A 110 2.92 -2.64 21.48
C ALA A 110 2.25 -1.65 22.45
N VAL A 111 1.76 -0.52 21.95
CA VAL A 111 0.98 0.46 22.75
C VAL A 111 -0.32 -0.18 23.23
N LEU A 112 -1.08 -0.80 22.34
CA LEU A 112 -2.36 -1.44 22.68
C LEU A 112 -2.20 -2.59 23.69
N ALA A 113 -1.14 -3.38 23.57
CA ALA A 113 -0.80 -4.43 24.53
C ALA A 113 -0.46 -3.86 25.92
N GLY A 114 0.21 -2.71 25.97
CA GLY A 114 0.50 -1.97 27.20
C GLY A 114 -0.74 -1.34 27.84
N GLU A 115 -1.72 -0.91 27.03
CA GLU A 115 -2.99 -0.35 27.49
C GLU A 115 -4.00 -1.42 27.94
N ARG A 116 -3.83 -2.68 27.50
CA ARG A 116 -4.69 -3.82 27.87
C ARG A 116 -3.88 -5.04 28.33
N PRO A 117 -3.21 -4.98 29.49
CA PRO A 117 -2.53 -6.15 30.02
C PRO A 117 -3.55 -7.24 30.40
N GLY A 118 -3.62 -8.32 29.60
CA GLY A 118 -4.21 -9.59 30.01
C GLY A 118 -5.57 -10.01 29.45
N LYS A 119 -6.09 -9.44 28.35
CA LYS A 119 -7.25 -10.03 27.65
C LYS A 119 -6.79 -10.76 26.38
N PRO A 120 -6.93 -12.10 26.27
CA PRO A 120 -6.62 -12.79 25.03
C PRO A 120 -7.59 -12.34 23.93
N ALA A 121 -7.08 -12.23 22.70
CA ALA A 121 -7.90 -12.02 21.51
C ALA A 121 -8.86 -13.22 21.35
N GLU A 122 -10.13 -12.92 21.10
CA GLU A 122 -11.20 -13.90 20.85
C GLU A 122 -11.17 -14.36 19.39
#